data_AF-A0A2V5MZG9-F1
#
_entry.id   AF-A0A2V5MZG9-F1
#
_cell.length_a   1.000
_cell.length_b   1.000
_cell.length_c   1.000
_cell.angle_alpha   90.00
_cell.angle_beta   90.00
_cell.angle_gamma   90.00
#
_symmetry.space_group_name_H-M   'P 1'
#
loop_
_entity.id
_entity.type
_entity.pdbx_description
1 polymer ?
#
loop_
_entity_poly.entity_id
_entity_poly.type
_entity_poly.pdbx_seq_one_letter_code
_entity_poly.pdbx_strand_id
1 'polypeptide(L)' 'MTAPGSSLTSSMYRDLRNGAPAEVDHILGDFIERGAAHGVVTPFLKAAFVNLRIYQAGLRKR' A
#
# COMPACT_ATOMS: atom_id res chain seq x y z
N MET A 1 -17.69 -3.08 10.97
CA MET A 1 -16.65 -3.50 10.00
C MET A 1 -15.24 -3.57 10.61
N THR A 2 -15.10 -3.96 11.88
CA THR A 2 -13.82 -4.36 12.51
C THR A 2 -14.18 -5.21 13.72
N ALA A 3 -14.54 -6.48 13.49
CA ALA A 3 -14.88 -7.40 14.58
C ALA A 3 -13.64 -8.24 14.93
N PRO A 4 -13.37 -8.49 16.23
CA PRO A 4 -12.36 -9.47 16.64
C PRO A 4 -12.60 -10.81 15.93
N GLY A 5 -11.55 -11.39 15.34
CA GLY A 5 -11.66 -12.65 14.58
C GLY A 5 -12.21 -12.53 13.16
N SER A 6 -12.45 -11.32 12.64
CA SER A 6 -12.87 -11.14 11.25
C SER A 6 -11.80 -11.61 10.27
N SER A 7 -12.19 -12.44 9.29
CA SER A 7 -11.35 -12.85 8.17
C SER A 7 -11.29 -11.81 7.04
N LEU A 8 -11.93 -10.66 7.23
CA LEU A 8 -11.99 -9.60 6.22
C LEU A 8 -10.57 -9.02 6.00
N THR A 9 -10.15 -9.01 4.74
CA THR A 9 -8.87 -8.44 4.31
C THR A 9 -9.09 -7.34 3.29
N SER A 10 -8.13 -6.43 3.15
CA SER A 10 -8.16 -5.43 2.08
C SER A 10 -7.96 -6.11 0.71
N SER A 11 -8.48 -5.49 -0.36
CA SER A 11 -8.20 -5.93 -1.74
C SER A 11 -6.71 -5.97 -2.02
N MET A 12 -6.00 -4.89 -1.67
CA MET A 12 -4.55 -4.80 -1.81
C MET A 12 -3.83 -5.98 -1.15
N TYR A 13 -4.24 -6.40 0.05
CA TYR A 13 -3.63 -7.58 0.70
C TYR A 13 -3.82 -8.86 -0.12
N ARG A 14 -5.01 -9.07 -0.71
CA ARG A 14 -5.27 -10.22 -1.57
C ARG A 14 -4.44 -10.16 -2.86
N ASP A 15 -4.27 -8.98 -3.45
CA ASP A 15 -3.44 -8.79 -4.66
C ASP A 15 -1.99 -9.18 -4.38
N LEU A 16 -1.43 -8.72 -3.26
CA LEU A 16 -0.08 -9.12 -2.83
C LEU A 16 0.04 -10.63 -2.65
N ARG A 17 -0.93 -11.25 -2.00
CA ARG A 17 -0.92 -12.69 -1.73
C ARG A 17 -1.02 -13.52 -3.01
N ASN A 18 -1.67 -13.00 -4.04
CA ASN A 18 -1.84 -13.64 -5.34
C ASN A 18 -0.71 -13.31 -6.34
N GLY A 19 0.30 -12.51 -5.95
CA GLY A 19 1.35 -12.09 -6.86
C GLY A 19 0.88 -11.11 -7.93
N ALA A 20 -0.22 -10.39 -7.69
CA ALA A 20 -0.79 -9.43 -8.62
C ALA A 20 -0.27 -8.00 -8.37
N PRO A 21 -0.32 -7.11 -9.38
CA PRO A 21 -0.13 -5.67 -9.19
C PRO A 21 -1.14 -5.09 -8.20
N ALA A 22 -0.76 -4.00 -7.53
CA ALA A 22 -1.59 -3.34 -6.51
C ALA A 22 -1.71 -1.82 -6.79
N GLU A 23 -2.73 -1.15 -6.28
CA GLU A 23 -2.95 0.30 -6.48
C GLU A 23 -2.16 1.17 -5.49
N VAL A 24 -0.85 0.94 -5.39
CA VAL A 24 0.02 1.55 -4.37
C VAL A 24 0.15 3.06 -4.58
N ASP A 25 0.30 3.50 -5.82
CA ASP A 25 0.47 4.91 -6.17
C ASP A 25 -0.78 5.73 -5.84
N HIS A 26 -1.97 5.24 -6.22
CA HIS A 26 -3.22 5.97 -6.03
C HIS A 26 -3.67 6.06 -4.57
N ILE A 27 -3.30 5.10 -3.71
CA ILE A 27 -3.72 5.10 -2.30
C ILE A 27 -2.63 5.66 -1.40
N LEU A 28 -1.46 5.00 -1.35
CA LEU A 28 -0.40 5.43 -0.43
C LEU A 28 0.32 6.67 -0.95
N GLY A 29 0.50 6.80 -2.28
CA GLY A 29 1.09 8.00 -2.88
C GLY A 29 0.26 9.24 -2.59
N ASP A 30 -1.05 9.19 -2.86
CA ASP A 30 -1.99 10.28 -2.55
C ASP A 30 -1.96 10.68 -1.06
N PHE A 31 -1.92 9.71 -0.13
CA PHE A 31 -1.82 10.03 1.30
C PHE A 31 -0.49 10.67 1.69
N ILE A 32 0.62 10.27 1.06
CA ILE A 32 1.93 10.88 1.28
C ILE A 32 1.92 12.33 0.76
N GLU A 33 1.37 12.56 -0.42
CA GLU A 33 1.25 13.89 -1.03
C GLU A 33 0.38 14.83 -0.18
N ARG A 34 -0.79 14.37 0.27
CA ARG A 34 -1.65 15.12 1.18
C ARG A 34 -0.95 15.42 2.51
N GLY A 35 -0.24 14.44 3.07
CA GLY A 35 0.54 14.64 4.28
C GLY A 35 1.56 15.78 4.10
N ALA A 36 2.31 15.77 3.00
CA ALA A 36 3.26 16.82 2.68
C ALA A 36 2.57 18.20 2.53
N ALA A 37 1.44 18.26 1.82
CA ALA A 37 0.68 19.51 1.62
C ALA A 37 0.17 20.13 2.93
N HIS A 38 -0.09 19.31 3.95
CA HIS A 38 -0.57 19.75 5.26
C HIS A 38 0.50 19.77 6.35
N GLY A 39 1.79 19.57 6.00
CA GLY A 39 2.89 19.55 6.98
C GLY A 39 2.84 18.34 7.94
N VAL A 40 2.09 17.29 7.60
CA VAL A 40 1.99 16.05 8.39
C VAL A 40 3.05 15.07 7.91
N VAL A 41 3.93 14.65 8.84
CA VAL A 41 4.94 13.62 8.56
C VAL A 41 4.29 12.25 8.42
N THR A 42 4.62 11.52 7.35
CA THR A 42 4.03 10.22 7.01
C THR A 42 5.07 9.08 6.90
N PRO A 43 5.96 8.90 7.90
CA PRO A 43 7.11 7.99 7.77
C PRO A 43 6.70 6.53 7.50
N PHE A 44 5.65 6.03 8.16
CA PHE A 44 5.17 4.66 7.95
C PHE A 44 4.51 4.46 6.58
N LEU A 45 3.79 5.46 6.08
CA LEU A 45 3.23 5.39 4.73
C LEU A 45 4.33 5.38 3.69
N LYS A 46 5.37 6.21 3.86
CA LYS A 46 6.56 6.20 2.98
C LYS A 46 7.28 4.86 3.01
N ALA A 47 7.48 4.27 4.19
CA ALA A 47 8.10 2.96 4.32
C ALA A 47 7.26 1.86 3.63
N ALA A 48 5.94 1.84 3.87
CA ALA A 48 5.03 0.90 3.21
C ALA A 48 5.03 1.09 1.68
N PHE A 49 4.97 2.34 1.21
CA PHE A 49 5.02 2.70 -0.20
C PHE A 49 6.27 2.14 -0.88
N VAL A 50 7.47 2.36 -0.30
CA VAL A 50 8.73 1.85 -0.86
C VAL A 50 8.73 0.32 -0.97
N ASN A 51 8.31 -0.39 0.09
CA ASN A 51 8.27 -1.86 0.07
C ASN A 51 7.33 -2.38 -1.03
N LEU A 52 6.16 -1.76 -1.18
CA LEU A 52 5.18 -2.16 -2.18
C LEU A 52 5.62 -1.84 -3.62
N ARG A 53 6.34 -0.73 -3.83
CA ARG A 53 6.93 -0.40 -5.14
C ARG A 53 8.04 -1.39 -5.53
N ILE A 54 8.86 -1.82 -4.57
CA ILE A 54 9.86 -2.88 -4.79
C ILE A 54 9.18 -4.19 -5.20
N TYR A 55 8.13 -4.60 -4.48
CA TYR A 55 7.33 -5.77 -4.83
C TYR A 55 6.80 -5.69 -6.27
N GLN A 56 6.18 -4.57 -6.66
CA GLN A 56 5.68 -4.37 -8.02
C GLN A 56 6.78 -4.44 -9.09
N ALA A 57 7.94 -3.81 -8.81
CA ALA A 57 9.08 -3.86 -9.72
C ALA A 57 9.61 -5.30 -9.89
N GLY A 58 9.49 -6.13 -8.85
CA GLY A 58 9.81 -7.56 -8.90
C GLY A 58 8.84 -8.39 -9.74
N LEU A 59 7.56 -8.03 -9.79
CA LEU A 59 6.57 -8.70 -10.64
C LEU A 59 6.86 -8.52 -12.12
N ARG A 60 7.27 -7.32 -12.54
CA ARG A 60 7.57 -7.01 -13.96
C ARG A 60 8.79 -7.78 -14.52
N LYS A 61 9.63 -8.34 -13.65
CA LYS A 61 10.81 -9.11 -14.05
C LYS A 61 10.54 -10.61 -14.25
N ARG A 62 9.32 -11.08 -14.00
CA ARG A 62 8.88 -12.46 -14.23
C ARG A 62 8.13 -12.55 -15.54
#